data_AF-A0A2J0Q261-F1
#
_entry.id   AF-A0A2J0Q261-F1
#
_cell.length_a   1.000
_cell.length_b   1.000
_cell.length_c   1.000
_cell.angle_alpha   90.00
_cell.angle_beta   90.00
_cell.angle_gamma   90.00
#
_symmetry.space_group_name_H-M   'P 1'
#
loop_
_entity.id
_entity.type
_entity.pdbx_description
1 polymer ?
#
loop_
_entity_poly.entity_id
_entity_poly.type
_entity_poly.pdbx_seq_one_letter_code
_entity_poly.pdbx_strand_id
1 'polypeptide(L)'
;MTLNTMDTVNIVNIVNTLINSFHDIWHLPALRLVNKAWCERTPSALLEAIQYTEEAITALEHWNAAVEHLVQMNGDTVTVDQAWRIANDMEELALAMEHITVELGELAIQIAEECA
;
A
#
# COMPACT_ATOMS: atom_id res chain seq x y z
N MET A 1 12.67 -33.60 -16.60
CA MET A 1 12.73 -32.14 -16.61
C MET A 1 12.09 -31.66 -15.32
N THR A 2 12.86 -31.57 -14.25
CA THR A 2 12.41 -31.06 -12.96
C THR A 2 12.66 -29.56 -12.96
N LEU A 3 11.63 -28.79 -13.34
CA LEU A 3 11.63 -27.35 -13.09
C LEU A 3 11.69 -27.19 -11.57
N ASN A 4 12.83 -26.72 -11.07
CA ASN A 4 13.15 -26.75 -9.65
C ASN A 4 12.13 -25.91 -8.89
N THR A 5 11.44 -26.54 -7.95
CA THR A 5 10.59 -25.92 -6.92
C THR A 5 11.29 -24.79 -6.15
N MET A 6 12.62 -24.68 -6.28
CA MET A 6 13.48 -23.68 -5.66
C MET A 6 13.39 -22.29 -6.32
N ASP A 7 13.13 -22.21 -7.64
CA ASP A 7 12.99 -20.93 -8.35
C ASP A 7 11.58 -20.33 -8.17
N THR A 8 10.57 -21.20 -8.07
CA THR A 8 9.15 -20.84 -7.87
C THR A 8 8.84 -20.33 -6.46
N VAL A 9 9.58 -20.80 -5.45
CA VAL A 9 9.49 -20.31 -4.06
C VAL A 9 10.07 -18.88 -3.94
N ASN A 10 10.92 -18.45 -4.87
CA ASN A 10 11.66 -17.21 -4.73
C ASN A 10 10.80 -15.96 -5.04
N ILE A 11 9.99 -15.98 -6.10
CA ILE A 11 9.22 -14.77 -6.52
C ILE A 11 8.09 -14.45 -5.54
N VAL A 12 7.33 -15.45 -5.09
CA VAL A 12 6.26 -15.23 -4.09
C VAL A 12 6.86 -14.73 -2.78
N ASN A 13 8.01 -15.26 -2.36
CA ASN A 13 8.69 -14.76 -1.17
C ASN A 13 9.20 -13.33 -1.34
N ILE A 14 9.76 -12.98 -2.50
CA ILE A 14 10.18 -11.60 -2.80
C ILE A 14 8.99 -10.65 -2.74
N VAL A 15 7.86 -11.01 -3.37
CA VAL A 15 6.66 -10.16 -3.33
C VAL A 15 6.08 -10.04 -1.92
N ASN A 16 6.03 -11.13 -1.15
CA ASN A 16 5.61 -11.08 0.25
C ASN A 16 6.53 -10.19 1.09
N THR A 17 7.85 -10.28 0.89
CA THR A 17 8.81 -9.39 1.55
C THR A 17 8.57 -7.93 1.17
N LEU A 18 8.28 -7.65 -0.11
CA LEU A 18 7.93 -6.31 -0.56
C LEU A 18 6.64 -5.82 0.10
N ILE A 19 5.54 -6.60 0.08
CA ILE A 19 4.28 -6.21 0.73
C ILE A 19 4.48 -5.92 2.23
N ASN A 20 5.19 -6.79 2.94
CA ASN A 20 5.50 -6.56 4.35
C ASN A 20 6.32 -5.28 4.56
N SER A 21 7.28 -5.02 3.66
CA SER A 21 8.04 -3.77 3.69
C SER A 21 7.15 -2.55 3.42
N PHE A 22 6.10 -2.66 2.61
CA PHE A 22 5.16 -1.55 2.40
C PHE A 22 4.41 -1.29 3.68
N HIS A 23 3.94 -2.37 4.29
CA HIS A 23 3.17 -2.31 5.51
C HIS A 23 3.94 -1.56 6.60
N ASP A 24 5.20 -1.95 6.80
CA ASP A 24 6.05 -1.39 7.84
C ASP A 24 6.50 0.04 7.56
N ILE A 25 6.84 0.35 6.30
CA ILE A 25 7.42 1.65 5.92
C ILE A 25 6.35 2.71 5.68
N TRP A 26 5.20 2.33 5.12
CA TRP A 26 4.21 3.29 4.61
C TRP A 26 2.84 3.13 5.26
N HIS A 27 2.26 1.93 5.25
CA HIS A 27 0.88 1.75 5.69
C HIS A 27 0.70 1.98 7.20
N LEU A 28 1.52 1.34 8.04
CA LEU A 28 1.41 1.49 9.49
C LEU A 28 1.71 2.92 9.97
N PRO A 29 2.73 3.62 9.44
CA PRO A 29 2.90 5.04 9.73
C PRO A 29 1.74 5.92 9.27
N ALA A 30 1.14 5.66 8.09
CA ALA A 30 -0.02 6.40 7.62
C ALA A 30 -1.20 6.26 8.61
N LEU A 31 -1.51 5.04 9.05
CA LEU A 31 -2.55 4.79 10.06
C LEU A 31 -2.28 5.52 11.39
N ARG A 32 -1.01 5.60 11.82
CA ARG A 32 -0.63 6.35 13.03
C ARG A 32 -0.88 7.85 12.88
N LEU A 33 -0.56 8.41 11.71
CA LEU A 33 -0.80 9.82 11.43
C LEU A 33 -2.30 10.13 11.30
N VAL A 34 -3.08 9.26 10.68
CA VAL A 34 -4.55 9.36 10.65
C VAL A 34 -5.12 9.36 12.06
N ASN A 35 -4.68 8.41 12.91
CA ASN A 35 -5.10 8.36 14.30
C ASN A 35 -4.72 9.63 15.07
N LYS A 36 -3.50 10.15 14.87
CA LYS A 36 -3.05 11.42 15.43
C LYS A 36 -3.94 12.59 14.97
N ALA A 37 -4.26 12.67 13.67
CA ALA A 37 -5.13 13.70 13.12
C ALA A 37 -6.52 13.66 13.75
N TRP A 38 -7.10 12.47 13.95
CA TRP A 38 -8.37 12.30 14.67
C TRP A 38 -8.31 12.73 16.13
N CYS A 39 -7.22 12.42 16.81
CA CYS A 39 -7.04 12.78 18.22
C CYS A 39 -6.85 14.28 18.42
N GLU A 40 -6.01 14.90 17.57
CA GLU A 40 -5.65 16.31 17.71
C GLU A 40 -6.70 17.25 17.11
N ARG A 41 -7.42 16.80 16.07
CA ARG A 41 -8.41 17.59 15.31
C ARG A 41 -7.91 18.97 14.88
N THR A 42 -6.61 19.09 14.58
CA THR A 42 -6.02 20.35 14.11
C THR A 42 -5.78 20.31 12.59
N PRO A 43 -5.89 21.45 11.89
CA PRO A 43 -5.53 21.53 10.47
C PRO A 43 -4.09 21.09 10.18
N SER A 44 -3.16 21.34 11.11
CA SER A 44 -1.75 20.93 10.94
C SER A 44 -1.56 19.42 11.03
N ALA A 45 -2.23 18.74 11.97
CA ALA A 45 -2.15 17.29 12.09
C ALA A 45 -2.81 16.58 10.90
N LEU A 46 -3.94 17.12 10.43
CA LEU A 46 -4.59 16.66 9.21
C LEU A 46 -3.69 16.81 7.98
N LEU A 47 -3.07 17.99 7.80
CA LEU A 47 -2.17 18.23 6.67
C LEU A 47 -0.97 17.27 6.66
N GLU A 48 -0.38 17.01 7.83
CA GLU A 48 0.72 16.05 7.97
C GLU A 48 0.28 14.64 7.54
N ALA A 49 -0.90 14.19 7.98
CA ALA A 49 -1.44 12.88 7.60
C ALA A 49 -1.75 12.78 6.09
N ILE A 50 -2.31 13.85 5.50
CA ILE A 50 -2.59 13.91 4.05
C ILE A 50 -1.30 13.82 3.24
N GLN A 51 -0.31 14.67 3.55
CA GLN A 51 0.96 14.72 2.81
C GLN A 51 1.68 13.37 2.85
N TYR A 52 1.73 12.75 4.02
CA TYR A 52 2.34 11.43 4.15
C TYR A 52 1.57 10.34 3.39
N THR A 53 0.23 10.40 3.39
CA THR A 53 -0.61 9.45 2.64
C THR A 53 -0.40 9.61 1.13
N GLU A 54 -0.23 10.83 0.61
CA GLU A 54 0.10 11.07 -0.80
C GLU A 54 1.47 10.47 -1.18
N GLU A 55 2.48 10.62 -0.31
CA GLU A 55 3.79 9.98 -0.50
C GLU A 55 3.68 8.45 -0.49
N ALA A 56 2.90 7.88 0.43
CA ALA A 56 2.65 6.45 0.51
C ALA A 56 1.93 5.90 -0.74
N ILE A 57 0.94 6.64 -1.28
CA ILE A 57 0.26 6.27 -2.54
C ILE A 57 1.25 6.30 -3.71
N THR A 58 2.07 7.33 -3.81
CA THR A 58 3.12 7.42 -4.84
C THR A 58 4.12 6.26 -4.74
N ALA A 59 4.50 5.87 -3.53
CA ALA A 59 5.33 4.70 -3.30
C ALA A 59 4.64 3.40 -3.76
N LEU A 60 3.34 3.26 -3.48
CA LEU A 60 2.55 2.10 -3.90
C LEU A 60 2.46 1.98 -5.42
N GLU A 61 2.26 3.08 -6.13
CA GLU A 61 2.25 3.11 -7.59
C GLU A 61 3.58 2.64 -8.19
N HIS A 62 4.70 3.13 -7.68
CA HIS A 62 6.02 2.66 -8.10
C HIS A 62 6.23 1.17 -7.82
N TRP A 63 5.68 0.67 -6.71
CA TRP A 63 5.83 -0.74 -6.34
C TRP A 63 4.97 -1.65 -7.20
N ASN A 64 3.74 -1.25 -7.50
CA ASN A 64 2.87 -1.91 -8.48
C ASN A 64 3.60 -2.07 -9.83
N ALA A 65 4.20 -1.00 -10.34
CA ALA A 65 4.96 -1.05 -11.59
C ALA A 65 6.17 -2.00 -11.52
N ALA A 66 6.89 -2.02 -10.39
CA ALA A 66 8.02 -2.92 -10.19
C ALA A 66 7.59 -4.39 -10.11
N VAL A 67 6.50 -4.70 -9.42
CA VAL A 67 5.92 -6.05 -9.33
C VAL A 67 5.43 -6.51 -10.70
N GLU A 68 4.73 -5.66 -11.45
CA GLU A 68 4.30 -5.98 -12.81
C GLU A 68 5.50 -6.30 -13.70
N HIS A 69 6.56 -5.49 -13.63
CA HIS A 69 7.78 -5.73 -14.39
C HIS A 69 8.48 -7.05 -14.00
N LEU A 70 8.55 -7.35 -12.69
CA LEU A 70 9.11 -8.62 -12.19
C LEU A 70 8.32 -9.83 -12.68
N VAL A 71 6.99 -9.75 -12.70
CA VAL A 71 6.12 -10.82 -13.20
C VAL A 71 6.30 -10.98 -14.72
N GLN A 72 6.37 -9.90 -15.48
CA GLN A 72 6.61 -9.94 -16.93
C GLN A 72 7.97 -10.57 -17.27
N MET A 73 9.04 -10.18 -16.55
CA MET A 73 10.39 -10.74 -16.75
C MET A 73 10.49 -12.22 -16.41
N ASN A 74 9.63 -12.72 -15.53
CA ASN A 74 9.63 -14.09 -15.04
C ASN A 74 8.37 -14.86 -15.45
N GLY A 75 7.68 -14.44 -16.52
CA GLY A 75 6.36 -14.96 -16.88
C GLY A 75 6.31 -16.49 -17.11
N ASP A 76 7.42 -17.09 -17.56
CA ASP A 76 7.51 -18.54 -17.76
C ASP A 76 7.71 -19.34 -16.45
N THR A 77 8.09 -18.66 -15.35
CA THR A 77 8.36 -19.27 -14.03
C THR A 77 7.30 -18.93 -12.98
N VAL A 78 6.47 -17.89 -13.22
CA VAL A 78 5.32 -17.53 -12.37
C VAL A 78 4.08 -18.29 -12.85
N THR A 79 3.48 -19.10 -11.97
CA THR A 79 2.23 -19.78 -12.31
C THR A 79 1.04 -18.82 -12.26
N VAL A 80 -0.06 -19.17 -12.93
CA VAL A 80 -1.31 -18.38 -12.92
C VAL A 80 -1.81 -18.15 -11.50
N ASP A 81 -1.79 -19.18 -10.65
CA ASP A 81 -2.22 -19.06 -9.24
C ASP A 81 -1.34 -18.08 -8.44
N GLN A 82 -0.04 -18.04 -8.72
CA GLN A 82 0.89 -17.12 -8.08
C GLN A 82 0.65 -15.68 -8.55
N ALA A 83 0.47 -15.46 -9.85
CA ALA A 83 0.13 -14.16 -10.40
C ALA A 83 -1.19 -13.63 -9.82
N TRP A 84 -2.21 -14.49 -9.69
CA TRP A 84 -3.49 -14.13 -9.11
C TRP A 84 -3.37 -13.75 -7.63
N ARG A 85 -2.59 -14.50 -6.85
CA ARG A 85 -2.34 -14.18 -5.43
C ARG A 85 -1.62 -12.84 -5.26
N ILE A 86 -0.58 -12.60 -6.05
CA ILE A 86 0.15 -11.33 -6.05
C ILE A 86 -0.78 -10.17 -6.39
N ALA A 87 -1.62 -10.32 -7.41
CA ALA A 87 -2.57 -9.29 -7.80
C ALA A 87 -3.57 -8.96 -6.67
N ASN A 88 -4.14 -9.97 -6.02
CA ASN A 88 -5.06 -9.76 -4.90
C ASN A 88 -4.39 -9.05 -3.72
N ASP A 89 -3.17 -9.46 -3.35
CA ASP A 89 -2.47 -8.85 -2.21
C ASP A 89 -2.14 -7.36 -2.49
N MET A 90 -1.80 -7.02 -3.74
CA MET A 90 -1.59 -5.62 -4.16
C MET A 90 -2.90 -4.83 -4.22
N GLU A 91 -4.00 -5.45 -4.67
CA GLU A 91 -5.33 -4.84 -4.67
C GLU A 91 -5.81 -4.53 -3.26
N GLU A 92 -5.65 -5.46 -2.30
CA GLU A 92 -5.98 -5.23 -0.90
C GLU A 92 -5.25 -4.02 -0.33
N LEU A 93 -3.96 -3.88 -0.66
CA LEU A 93 -3.15 -2.76 -0.20
C LEU A 93 -3.57 -1.43 -0.84
N ALA A 94 -3.92 -1.43 -2.12
CA ALA A 94 -4.45 -0.25 -2.80
C ALA A 94 -5.79 0.19 -2.19
N LEU A 95 -6.68 -0.75 -1.92
CA LEU A 95 -7.95 -0.49 -1.24
C LEU A 95 -7.75 0.07 0.17
N ALA A 96 -6.75 -0.42 0.91
CA ALA A 96 -6.44 0.14 2.23
C ALA A 96 -6.03 1.61 2.15
N MET A 97 -5.20 1.98 1.18
CA MET A 97 -4.80 3.37 0.98
C MET A 97 -5.97 4.26 0.53
N GLU A 98 -6.86 3.76 -0.33
CA GLU A 98 -8.07 4.48 -0.74
C GLU A 98 -8.99 4.78 0.46
N HIS A 99 -9.20 3.80 1.34
CA HIS A 99 -9.98 4.03 2.57
C HIS A 99 -9.36 5.11 3.47
N ILE A 100 -8.04 5.13 3.63
CA ILE A 100 -7.34 6.18 4.39
C ILE A 100 -7.61 7.56 3.76
N THR A 101 -7.54 7.67 2.43
CA THR A 101 -7.83 8.93 1.73
C THR A 101 -9.25 9.42 1.99
N VAL A 102 -10.24 8.52 1.93
CA VAL A 102 -11.65 8.85 2.24
C VAL A 102 -11.77 9.34 3.68
N GLU A 103 -11.22 8.60 4.64
CA GLU A 103 -11.28 8.95 6.06
C GLU A 103 -10.67 10.33 6.36
N LEU A 104 -9.53 10.65 5.75
CA LEU A 104 -8.91 11.97 5.89
C LEU A 104 -9.76 13.09 5.26
N GLY A 105 -10.44 12.80 4.14
CA GLY A 105 -11.39 13.72 3.52
C GLY A 105 -12.60 14.03 4.41
N GLU A 106 -13.14 13.00 5.07
CA GLU A 106 -14.23 13.16 6.05
C GLU A 106 -13.78 13.99 7.25
N LEU A 107 -12.59 13.70 7.79
CA LEU A 107 -12.01 14.48 8.90
C LEU A 107 -11.79 15.94 8.51
N ALA A 108 -11.36 16.21 7.27
CA ALA A 108 -11.17 17.56 6.76
C ALA A 108 -12.47 18.37 6.77
N ILE A 109 -13.58 17.77 6.35
CA ILE A 109 -14.90 18.41 6.38
C ILE A 109 -15.30 18.74 7.82
N GLN A 110 -15.13 17.79 8.75
CA GLN A 110 -15.50 18.01 10.15
C GLN A 110 -14.69 19.13 10.82
N ILE A 111 -13.37 19.17 10.60
CA ILE A 111 -12.52 20.24 11.14
C ILE A 111 -12.95 21.60 10.56
N ALA A 112 -13.30 21.65 9.27
CA ALA A 112 -13.76 22.88 8.64
C ALA A 112 -15.10 23.37 9.24
N GLU A 113 -16.03 22.47 9.51
CA GLU A 113 -17.32 22.78 10.14
C GLU A 113 -17.17 23.30 11.58
N GLU A 114 -16.21 22.77 12.35
CA GLU A 114 -15.90 23.25 13.71
C GLU A 114 -15.29 24.66 13.74
N CYS A 115 -14.69 25.10 12.62
CA CYS A 115 -14.04 26.39 12.50
C CYS A 115 -14.95 27.50 11.91
N ALA A 116 -16.16 27.15 11.46
CA ALA A 116 -17.13 28.07 10.85
C ALA A 116 -18.04 28.73 11.88
#